data_AF-A0A3M7PNE7-F1
#
_entry.id   AF-A0A3M7PNE7-F1
#
_cell.length_a   1.000
_cell.length_b   1.000
_cell.length_c   1.000
_cell.angle_alpha   90.00
_cell.angle_beta   90.00
_cell.angle_gamma   90.00
#
_symmetry.space_group_name_H-M   'P 1'
#
loop_
_entity.id
_entity.type
_entity.pdbx_description
1 polymer ?
#
loop_
_entity_poly.entity_id
_entity_poly.type
_entity_poly.pdbx_seq_one_letter_code
_entity_poly.pdbx_strand_id
1 'polypeptide(L)'
;MSTQIKRKPLSLEEKLEISNDFNKNNLTVIELVKKYNTPQSTVSSILKAENQEKIKNLYENNLINPSSKRIREALDRWFKSVLAYKNITLNGPLIQAQAIKYATMLNQADFKACIGWLNGFKKRHNITFKLLLGKLV
;
A
#
# COMPACT_ATOMS: atom_id res chain seq x y z
N MET A 1 19.81 -26.42 3.61
CA MET A 1 19.34 -25.94 2.30
C MET A 1 18.63 -24.62 2.50
N SER A 2 19.23 -23.51 2.05
CA SER A 2 18.72 -22.15 2.25
C SER A 2 17.73 -21.83 1.12
N THR A 3 16.42 -21.96 1.38
CA THR A 3 15.40 -21.51 0.43
C THR A 3 15.49 -19.99 0.30
N GLN A 4 15.89 -19.50 -0.88
CA GLN A 4 15.97 -18.07 -1.15
C GLN A 4 14.56 -17.47 -1.24
N ILE A 5 14.05 -16.99 -0.11
CA ILE A 5 12.78 -16.24 -0.06
C ILE A 5 13.02 -14.88 -0.73
N LYS A 6 12.40 -14.65 -1.90
CA LYS A 6 12.43 -13.35 -2.59
C LYS A 6 11.76 -12.29 -1.72
N ARG A 7 12.40 -11.11 -1.58
CA ARG A 7 11.87 -9.98 -0.80
C ARG A 7 10.59 -9.45 -1.45
N LYS A 8 9.43 -9.75 -0.86
CA LYS A 8 8.14 -9.14 -1.19
C LYS A 8 7.91 -7.90 -0.31
N PRO A 9 7.44 -6.76 -0.85
CA PRO A 9 6.95 -5.67 -0.03
C PRO A 9 5.66 -6.10 0.69
N LEU A 10 5.68 -6.12 2.02
CA LEU A 10 4.50 -6.41 2.85
C LEU A 10 3.61 -5.18 3.00
N SER A 11 2.30 -5.37 2.87
CA SER A 11 1.29 -4.34 3.14
C SER A 11 1.21 -4.01 4.64
N LEU A 12 0.56 -2.89 4.97
CA LEU A 12 0.35 -2.50 6.36
C LEU A 12 -0.57 -3.51 7.07
N GLU A 13 -1.56 -4.01 6.34
CA GLU A 13 -2.49 -5.05 6.76
C GLU A 13 -1.75 -6.36 7.07
N GLU A 14 -0.89 -6.85 6.17
CA GLU A 14 -0.11 -8.09 6.36
C GLU A 14 0.80 -7.99 7.60
N LYS A 15 1.43 -6.83 7.84
CA LYS A 15 2.28 -6.60 9.02
C LYS A 15 1.50 -6.59 10.33
N LEU A 16 0.28 -6.04 10.31
CA LEU A 16 -0.62 -6.05 11.46
C LEU A 16 -1.10 -7.47 11.77
N GLU A 17 -1.40 -8.25 10.73
CA GLU A 17 -1.83 -9.64 10.87
C GLU A 17 -0.73 -10.52 11.46
N ILE A 18 0.51 -10.39 10.99
CA ILE A 18 1.70 -11.05 11.57
C ILE A 18 1.84 -10.71 13.07
N SER A 19 1.63 -9.45 13.44
CA SER A 19 1.73 -9.01 14.84
C SER A 19 0.61 -9.59 15.70
N ASN A 20 -0.62 -9.67 15.16
CA ASN A 20 -1.76 -10.27 15.83
C ASN A 20 -1.60 -11.79 15.99
N ASP A 21 -1.11 -12.47 14.97
CA ASP A 21 -0.86 -13.91 15.01
C ASP A 21 0.17 -14.29 16.07
N PHE A 22 1.21 -13.47 16.23
CA PHE A 22 2.19 -13.65 17.28
C PHE A 22 1.60 -13.41 18.67
N ASN A 23 0.90 -12.28 18.87
CA ASN A 23 0.44 -11.84 20.20
C ASN A 23 -0.85 -12.49 20.67
N LYS A 24 -1.77 -12.86 19.75
CA LYS A 24 -3.10 -13.40 20.07
C LYS A 24 -3.19 -14.90 19.81
N ASN A 25 -2.59 -15.35 18.71
CA ASN A 25 -2.63 -16.76 18.32
C ASN A 25 -1.38 -17.53 18.81
N ASN A 26 -0.46 -16.87 19.52
CA ASN A 26 0.78 -17.43 20.08
C ASN A 26 1.63 -18.20 19.05
N LEU A 27 1.55 -17.81 17.77
CA LEU A 27 2.31 -18.47 16.70
C LEU A 27 3.80 -18.17 16.87
N THR A 28 4.62 -19.20 16.70
CA THR A 28 6.08 -19.05 16.75
C THR A 28 6.61 -18.35 15.50
N VAL A 29 7.81 -17.78 15.60
CA VAL A 29 8.49 -17.13 14.46
C VAL A 29 8.62 -18.07 13.27
N ILE A 30 8.85 -19.37 13.50
CA ILE A 30 8.99 -20.38 12.44
C ILE A 30 7.66 -20.58 11.72
N GLU A 31 6.55 -20.63 12.44
CA GLU A 31 5.21 -20.78 11.87
C GLU A 31 4.83 -19.53 11.05
N LEU A 32 5.14 -18.33 11.56
CA LEU A 32 4.91 -17.08 10.84
C LEU A 32 5.70 -17.00 9.53
N VAL A 33 6.98 -17.40 9.55
CA VAL A 33 7.82 -17.46 8.34
C VAL A 33 7.20 -18.36 7.28
N LYS A 34 6.69 -19.53 7.68
CA LYS A 34 6.02 -20.47 6.78
C LYS A 34 4.67 -19.92 6.28
N LYS A 35 3.83 -19.41 7.17
CA LYS A 35 2.48 -18.91 6.87
C LYS A 35 2.51 -17.73 5.91
N TYR A 36 3.39 -16.76 6.16
CA TYR A 36 3.49 -15.53 5.39
C TYR A 36 4.57 -15.55 4.30
N ASN A 37 5.25 -16.69 4.12
CA ASN A 37 6.39 -16.86 3.22
C ASN A 37 7.37 -15.67 3.29
N THR A 38 7.69 -15.26 4.52
CA THR A 38 8.41 -14.02 4.81
C THR A 38 9.73 -14.37 5.52
N PRO A 39 10.86 -13.74 5.16
CA PRO A 39 12.14 -14.04 5.81
C PRO A 39 12.08 -13.83 7.32
N GLN A 40 12.75 -14.70 8.07
CA GLN A 40 12.80 -14.62 9.55
C GLN A 40 13.24 -13.25 10.05
N SER A 41 14.24 -12.63 9.42
CA SER A 41 14.71 -11.28 9.77
C SER A 41 13.62 -10.21 9.65
N THR A 42 12.73 -10.34 8.67
CA THR A 42 11.58 -9.46 8.48
C THR A 42 10.54 -9.69 9.57
N VAL A 43 10.21 -10.95 9.86
CA VAL A 43 9.28 -11.29 10.95
C VAL A 43 9.82 -10.74 12.28
N SER A 44 11.07 -11.03 12.64
CA SER A 44 11.69 -10.50 13.86
C SER A 44 11.68 -8.98 13.92
N SER A 45 11.87 -8.29 12.80
CA SER A 45 11.79 -6.82 12.76
C SER A 45 10.36 -6.32 12.99
N ILE A 46 9.34 -7.02 12.46
CA ILE A 46 7.92 -6.70 12.68
C ILE A 46 7.54 -6.91 14.14
N LEU A 47 8.04 -7.97 14.78
CA LEU A 47 7.70 -8.34 16.15
C LEU A 47 8.34 -7.44 17.23
N LYS A 48 9.23 -6.51 16.86
CA LYS A 48 9.75 -5.51 17.81
C LYS A 48 8.60 -4.63 18.30
N ALA A 49 8.49 -4.44 19.62
CA ALA A 49 7.42 -3.68 20.25
C ALA A 49 7.21 -2.28 19.62
N GLU A 50 8.31 -1.53 19.43
CA GLU A 50 8.27 -0.20 18.79
C GLU A 50 7.68 -0.22 17.36
N ASN A 51 7.90 -1.31 16.61
CA ASN A 51 7.41 -1.44 15.24
C ASN A 51 5.97 -1.91 15.23
N GLN A 52 5.57 -2.82 16.13
CA GLN A 52 4.18 -3.23 16.30
C GLN A 52 3.31 -2.04 16.67
N GLU A 53 3.77 -1.17 17.57
CA GLU A 53 3.09 0.07 17.94
C GLU A 53 2.97 1.02 16.74
N LYS A 54 4.06 1.28 16.01
CA LYS A 54 4.04 2.09 14.78
C LYS A 54 3.08 1.53 13.74
N ILE A 55 3.07 0.21 13.52
CA ILE A 55 2.18 -0.47 12.56
C ILE A 55 0.73 -0.30 13.00
N LYS A 56 0.42 -0.54 14.28
CA LYS A 56 -0.92 -0.38 14.84
C LYS A 56 -1.40 1.06 14.73
N ASN A 57 -0.59 2.03 15.15
CA ASN A 57 -0.92 3.45 15.06
C ASN A 57 -1.14 3.88 13.60
N LEU A 58 -0.28 3.46 12.66
CA LEU A 58 -0.48 3.77 11.24
C LEU A 58 -1.76 3.14 10.69
N TYR A 59 -2.09 1.92 11.13
CA TYR A 59 -3.29 1.22 10.70
C TYR A 59 -4.54 1.89 11.28
N GLU A 60 -4.57 2.19 12.58
CA GLU A 60 -5.65 2.89 13.25
C GLU A 60 -5.83 4.31 12.71
N ASN A 61 -4.77 5.07 12.47
CA ASN A 61 -4.87 6.38 11.80
C ASN A 61 -5.41 6.27 10.36
N ASN A 62 -5.09 5.18 9.64
CA ASN A 62 -5.73 4.88 8.35
C ASN A 62 -7.21 4.52 8.50
N LEU A 63 -7.62 3.89 9.61
CA LEU A 63 -9.02 3.55 9.91
C LEU A 63 -9.83 4.76 10.40
N ILE A 64 -9.21 5.68 11.15
CA ILE A 64 -9.79 6.93 11.66
C ILE A 64 -9.99 7.94 10.52
N ASN A 65 -9.22 7.82 9.43
CA ASN A 65 -9.53 8.45 8.16
C ASN A 65 -10.06 7.40 7.15
N PRO A 66 -11.23 6.75 7.40
CA PRO A 66 -11.79 5.70 6.53
C PRO A 66 -12.12 6.23 5.14
N SER A 67 -12.28 7.53 5.13
CA SER A 67 -12.52 8.46 4.08
C SER A 67 -11.33 8.49 3.09
N SER A 68 -10.09 8.59 3.58
CA SER A 68 -8.87 8.43 2.76
C SER A 68 -8.70 7.00 2.19
N LYS A 69 -9.16 5.98 2.91
CA LYS A 69 -9.15 4.58 2.46
C LYS A 69 -10.13 4.38 1.30
N ARG A 70 -11.36 4.90 1.40
CA ARG A 70 -12.37 4.83 0.32
C ARG A 70 -11.92 5.55 -0.96
N ILE A 71 -11.33 6.74 -0.83
CA ILE A 71 -10.74 7.46 -1.97
C ILE A 71 -9.64 6.61 -2.62
N ARG A 72 -8.76 6.03 -1.80
CA ARG A 72 -7.66 5.18 -2.27
C ARG A 72 -8.19 3.94 -3.01
N GLU A 73 -9.16 3.23 -2.46
CA GLU A 73 -9.74 2.05 -3.11
C GLU A 73 -10.44 2.37 -4.43
N ALA A 74 -11.22 3.46 -4.47
CA ALA A 74 -11.88 3.90 -5.71
C ALA A 74 -10.86 4.28 -6.78
N LEU A 75 -9.80 5.00 -6.39
CA LEU A 75 -8.73 5.42 -7.29
C LEU A 75 -7.90 4.24 -7.77
N ASP A 76 -7.60 3.25 -6.91
CA ASP A 76 -6.86 2.04 -7.28
C ASP A 76 -7.63 1.22 -8.32
N ARG A 77 -8.95 1.11 -8.17
CA ARG A 77 -9.82 0.43 -9.16
C ARG A 77 -9.77 1.15 -10.49
N TRP A 78 -9.98 2.45 -10.48
CA TRP A 78 -9.91 3.28 -11.70
C TRP A 78 -8.54 3.18 -12.36
N PHE A 79 -7.46 3.28 -11.59
CA PHE A 79 -6.10 3.21 -12.10
C PHE A 79 -5.81 1.87 -12.77
N LYS A 80 -6.23 0.75 -12.17
CA LYS A 80 -6.14 -0.59 -12.78
C LYS A 80 -6.95 -0.70 -14.06
N SER A 81 -8.17 -0.15 -14.09
CA SER A 81 -9.00 -0.12 -15.29
C SER A 81 -8.32 0.67 -16.41
N VAL A 82 -7.78 1.86 -16.11
CA VAL A 82 -7.07 2.69 -17.10
C VAL A 82 -5.82 1.98 -17.64
N LEU A 83 -5.04 1.32 -16.79
CA LEU A 83 -3.89 0.53 -17.22
C LEU A 83 -4.26 -0.65 -18.14
N ALA A 84 -5.48 -1.18 -18.02
CA ALA A 84 -5.94 -2.26 -18.89
C ALA A 84 -6.24 -1.76 -20.33
N TYR A 85 -6.53 -0.47 -20.51
CA TYR A 85 -6.74 0.13 -21.82
C TYR A 85 -5.39 0.50 -22.47
N LYS A 86 -5.12 -0.05 -23.65
CA LYS A 86 -3.93 0.33 -24.44
C LYS A 86 -4.05 1.81 -24.84
N ASN A 87 -2.95 2.55 -24.72
CA ASN A 87 -2.75 3.94 -25.20
C ASN A 87 -3.15 5.09 -24.24
N ILE A 88 -3.51 4.83 -22.98
CA ILE A 88 -3.76 5.92 -22.02
C ILE A 88 -2.47 6.28 -21.28
N THR A 89 -2.00 7.50 -21.52
CA THR A 89 -0.85 8.09 -20.82
C THR A 89 -1.33 8.83 -19.58
N LEU A 90 -1.09 8.27 -18.39
CA LEU A 90 -1.50 8.89 -17.12
C LEU A 90 -0.42 9.82 -16.57
N ASN A 91 -0.69 11.12 -16.62
CA ASN A 91 0.16 12.12 -15.99
C ASN A 91 -0.24 12.40 -14.54
N GLY A 92 0.69 12.98 -13.77
CA GLY A 92 0.48 13.32 -12.35
C GLY A 92 -0.77 14.17 -12.10
N PRO A 93 -0.99 15.26 -12.86
CA PRO A 93 -2.18 16.10 -12.74
C PRO A 93 -3.50 15.34 -12.93
N LEU A 94 -3.57 14.41 -13.89
CA LEU A 94 -4.77 13.58 -14.11
C LEU A 94 -5.09 12.70 -12.90
N ILE A 95 -4.07 12.10 -12.28
CA ILE A 95 -4.23 11.28 -11.07
C ILE A 95 -4.73 12.16 -9.92
N GLN A 96 -4.17 13.36 -9.75
CA GLN A 96 -4.60 14.29 -8.70
C GLN A 96 -6.04 14.74 -8.89
N ALA A 97 -6.43 15.12 -10.12
CA ALA A 97 -7.79 15.54 -10.45
C ALA A 97 -8.80 14.42 -10.19
N GLN A 98 -8.46 13.17 -10.57
CA GLN A 98 -9.33 12.03 -10.32
C GLN A 98 -9.47 11.72 -8.81
N ALA A 99 -8.38 11.85 -8.05
CA ALA A 99 -8.41 11.66 -6.60
C ALA A 99 -9.30 12.69 -5.90
N ILE A 100 -9.21 13.97 -6.32
CA ILE A 100 -10.09 15.03 -5.83
C ILE A 100 -11.55 14.74 -6.20
N LYS A 101 -11.82 14.32 -7.45
CA LYS A 101 -13.18 13.94 -7.87
C LYS A 101 -13.78 12.84 -6.99
N TYR A 102 -13.02 11.79 -6.70
CA TYR A 102 -13.49 10.74 -5.79
C TYR A 102 -13.68 11.24 -4.37
N ALA A 103 -12.82 12.14 -3.89
CA ALA A 103 -13.01 12.77 -2.59
C ALA A 103 -14.32 13.57 -2.54
N THR A 104 -14.60 14.40 -3.54
CA THR A 104 -15.88 15.13 -3.62
C THR A 104 -17.08 14.17 -3.62
N MET A 105 -17.04 13.10 -4.42
CA MET A 105 -18.12 12.09 -4.47
C MET A 105 -18.32 11.36 -3.14
N LEU A 106 -17.28 11.26 -2.32
CA LEU A 106 -17.29 10.60 -1.01
C LEU A 106 -17.51 11.59 0.14
N ASN A 107 -17.90 12.84 -0.14
CA ASN A 107 -18.08 13.92 0.84
C ASN A 107 -16.83 14.20 1.69
N GLN A 108 -15.67 14.17 1.03
CA GLN A 108 -14.34 14.34 1.61
C GLN A 108 -13.69 15.65 1.15
N ALA A 109 -14.27 16.79 1.51
CA ALA A 109 -13.81 18.09 1.03
C ALA A 109 -12.39 18.46 1.47
N ASP A 110 -11.93 17.95 2.61
CA ASP A 110 -10.58 18.25 3.17
C ASP A 110 -9.45 17.48 2.48
N PHE A 111 -9.77 16.54 1.60
CA PHE A 111 -8.75 15.75 0.92
C PHE A 111 -7.95 16.61 -0.07
N LYS A 112 -6.64 16.66 0.14
CA LYS A 112 -5.70 17.34 -0.75
C LYS A 112 -4.81 16.33 -1.44
N ALA A 113 -4.95 16.23 -2.77
CA ALA A 113 -4.03 15.48 -3.62
C ALA A 113 -2.70 16.23 -3.81
N CYS A 114 -1.99 16.53 -2.72
CA CYS A 114 -0.73 17.28 -2.75
C CYS A 114 0.41 16.50 -3.44
N ILE A 115 1.51 17.17 -3.73
CA ILE A 115 2.67 16.56 -4.41
C ILE A 115 3.23 15.36 -3.63
N GLY A 116 3.24 15.44 -2.29
CA GLY A 116 3.69 14.35 -1.41
C GLY A 116 2.76 13.14 -1.49
N TRP A 117 1.45 13.37 -1.50
CA TRP A 117 0.46 12.31 -1.69
C TRP A 117 0.61 11.65 -3.07
N LEU A 118 0.78 12.44 -4.14
CA LEU A 118 0.99 11.93 -5.50
C LEU A 118 2.25 11.07 -5.59
N ASN A 119 3.36 11.49 -4.97
CA ASN A 119 4.59 10.72 -4.93
C ASN A 119 4.40 9.38 -4.20
N GLY A 120 3.65 9.38 -3.09
CA GLY A 120 3.25 8.17 -2.39
C GLY A 120 2.41 7.23 -3.26
N PHE A 121 1.44 7.77 -4.00
CA PHE A 121 0.62 7.01 -4.95
C PHE A 121 1.50 6.37 -6.05
N LYS A 122 2.35 7.15 -6.70
CA LYS A 122 3.28 6.66 -7.73
C LYS A 122 4.16 5.53 -7.21
N LYS A 123 4.73 5.69 -6.01
CA LYS A 123 5.58 4.67 -5.37
C LYS A 123 4.82 3.37 -5.09
N ARG A 124 3.55 3.45 -4.67
CA ARG A 124 2.71 2.27 -4.40
C ARG A 124 2.40 1.47 -5.67
N HIS A 125 2.18 2.15 -6.79
CA HIS A 125 1.82 1.54 -8.07
C HIS A 125 3.01 1.33 -9.02
N ASN A 126 4.25 1.49 -8.53
CA ASN A 126 5.48 1.44 -9.33
C ASN A 126 5.40 2.30 -10.61
N ILE A 127 4.74 3.46 -10.52
CA ILE A 127 4.64 4.42 -11.63
C ILE A 127 5.96 5.18 -11.71
N THR A 128 6.88 4.69 -12.54
CA THR A 128 8.07 5.46 -12.93
C THR A 128 7.70 6.45 -14.02
N PHE A 129 8.31 7.65 -13.99
CA PHE A 129 8.15 8.70 -15.00
C PHE A 129 8.37 8.22 -16.46
N LYS A 130 9.03 7.07 -16.66
CA LYS A 130 9.22 6.41 -17.95
C LYS A 130 7.95 5.85 -18.60
N LEU A 131 6.85 5.66 -17.86
CA LEU A 131 5.59 5.14 -18.43
C LEU A 131 4.70 6.23 -19.09
N LEU A 132 5.26 7.43 -19.29
CA LEU A 132 4.56 8.59 -19.85
C LEU A 132 4.81 8.85 -21.33
N LEU A 133 5.63 8.04 -21.98
CA LEU A 133 5.82 8.09 -23.42
C LEU A 133 5.50 6.71 -23.96
N GLY A 134 4.63 6.68 -24.98
CA GLY A 134 4.46 5.50 -25.81
C GLY A 134 5.84 4.93 -26.15
N LYS A 135 5.98 3.62 -25.88
CA LYS A 135 7.13 2.75 -26.14
C LYS A 135 8.35 3.39 -26.81
N LEU A 136 9.52 3.16 -26.22
CA LEU A 136 10.74 2.91 -26.97
C LEU A 136 11.41 1.64 -26.43
N VAL A 137 11.09 0.52 -27.07
CA VAL A 137 12.12 -0.28 -27.77
C VAL A 137 12.20 0.32 -29.16
#